data_AF-A0A8W8HMK6-F1
#
_entry.id   AF-A0A8W8HMK6-F1
#
_cell.length_a   1.000
_cell.length_b   1.000
_cell.length_c   1.000
_cell.angle_alpha   90.00
_cell.angle_beta   90.00
_cell.angle_gamma   90.00
#
_symmetry.space_group_name_H-M   'P 1'
#
loop_
_entity.id
_entity.type
_entity.pdbx_description
1 polymer ?
#
loop_
_entity_poly.entity_id
_entity_poly.type
_entity_poly.pdbx_seq_one_letter_code
_entity_poly.pdbx_strand_id
1 'polypeptide(L)'
;MAAMVRLLEETDPIVEEVYRRKNEAEEARQLEYLSTVKIQAWYRGEKTRAYMSHLNKCALIIQRHWRGYLGRGLTRILVKNSVMIMKINFYNKKATYIQKMWRGYYVRKYVFNYYSRKRYLEALQIKNEIVRSELEEYAEMQEQERRRKAEKVEKERREVLARRNHYLISTEVIPGVFNSPFLPYPTDTEYLLRSVKPLLHEKKKKTDKPFDPTCRSYDLPKPKLLPPLPTKPQGPFREPEDVQNQRYKPFQPSLRVATSFTSLEEARKQMKNEEWVTRLNDNVFEPFSRRDSRYEPLLHTRSEYGHLPYGFRYFREEFPDRRVTQQSFKTLVPSIPIFDKLNDTYSQGQVF
;
A
#
# COMPACT_ATOMS: atom_id res chain seq x y z
N MET A 1 -40.09 -10.69 -146.24
CA MET A 1 -40.93 -11.71 -145.57
C MET A 1 -40.11 -12.79 -144.84
N ALA A 2 -39.07 -13.39 -145.44
CA ALA A 2 -38.29 -14.48 -144.81
C ALA A 2 -37.51 -14.15 -143.51
N ALA A 3 -37.23 -12.88 -143.21
CA ALA A 3 -36.61 -12.47 -141.94
C ALA A 3 -37.63 -12.32 -140.80
N MET A 4 -38.84 -11.88 -141.14
CA MET A 4 -39.95 -11.73 -140.18
C MET A 4 -40.48 -13.10 -139.73
N VAL A 5 -40.53 -14.07 -140.64
CA VAL A 5 -40.91 -15.46 -140.31
C VAL A 5 -39.89 -16.10 -139.37
N ARG A 6 -38.58 -15.92 -139.61
CA ARG A 6 -37.53 -16.40 -138.69
C ARG A 6 -37.60 -15.77 -137.31
N LEU A 7 -37.87 -14.46 -137.23
CA LEU A 7 -38.07 -13.77 -135.95
C LEU A 7 -39.32 -14.27 -135.22
N LEU A 8 -40.40 -14.59 -135.93
CA LEU A 8 -41.62 -15.18 -135.35
C LEU A 8 -41.41 -16.63 -134.91
N GLU A 9 -40.59 -17.40 -135.62
CA GLU A 9 -40.19 -18.76 -135.20
C GLU A 9 -39.26 -18.73 -133.97
N GLU A 10 -38.47 -17.66 -133.81
CA GLU A 10 -37.61 -17.44 -132.64
C GLU A 10 -38.36 -16.83 -131.43
N THR A 11 -39.53 -16.21 -131.62
CA THR A 11 -40.26 -15.58 -130.49
C THR A 11 -40.81 -16.60 -129.50
N ASP A 12 -41.33 -17.72 -129.98
CA ASP A 12 -41.93 -18.76 -129.14
C ASP A 12 -40.93 -19.41 -128.16
N PRO A 13 -39.73 -19.87 -128.58
CA PRO A 13 -38.73 -20.41 -127.66
C PRO A 13 -38.16 -19.35 -126.71
N ILE A 14 -38.07 -18.09 -127.12
CA ILE A 14 -37.66 -16.99 -126.23
C ILE A 14 -38.72 -16.78 -125.14
N VAL A 15 -40.00 -16.77 -125.51
CA VAL A 15 -41.11 -16.61 -124.56
C VAL A 15 -41.13 -17.78 -123.57
N GLU A 16 -40.97 -19.02 -124.05
CA GLU A 16 -40.90 -20.21 -123.21
C GLU A 16 -39.70 -20.17 -122.25
N GLU A 17 -38.51 -19.80 -122.72
CA GLU A 17 -37.31 -19.62 -121.89
C GLU A 17 -37.51 -18.54 -120.81
N VAL A 18 -38.16 -17.42 -121.15
CA VAL A 18 -38.48 -16.35 -120.19
C VAL A 18 -39.44 -16.84 -119.11
N TYR A 19 -40.49 -17.58 -119.48
CA TYR A 19 -41.42 -18.16 -118.51
C TYR A 19 -40.74 -19.23 -117.65
N ARG A 20 -39.86 -20.06 -118.22
CA ARG A 20 -39.07 -21.05 -117.47
C ARG A 20 -38.20 -20.37 -116.41
N ARG A 21 -37.41 -19.37 -116.81
CA ARG A 21 -36.58 -18.59 -115.86
C ARG A 21 -37.39 -17.87 -114.80
N LYS A 22 -38.55 -17.33 -115.17
CA LYS A 22 -39.46 -16.68 -114.21
C LYS A 22 -39.96 -17.68 -113.17
N ASN A 23 -40.39 -18.87 -113.60
CA ASN A 23 -40.88 -19.90 -112.69
C ASN A 23 -39.75 -20.43 -111.78
N GLU A 24 -38.57 -20.71 -112.34
CA GLU A 24 -37.37 -21.08 -111.56
C GLU A 24 -37.01 -20.00 -110.52
N ALA A 25 -37.07 -18.72 -110.90
CA ALA A 25 -36.82 -17.61 -109.98
C ALA A 25 -37.89 -17.49 -108.88
N GLU A 26 -39.18 -17.65 -109.19
CA GLU A 26 -40.24 -17.62 -108.19
C GLU A 26 -40.19 -18.84 -107.24
N GLU A 27 -39.84 -20.03 -107.74
CA GLU A 27 -39.61 -21.22 -106.92
C GLU A 27 -38.44 -21.02 -105.94
N ALA A 28 -37.34 -20.40 -106.40
CA ALA A 28 -36.16 -20.13 -105.56
C ALA A 28 -36.32 -18.92 -104.63
N ARG A 29 -37.18 -17.94 -104.97
CA ARG A 29 -37.30 -16.64 -104.30
C ARG A 29 -37.43 -16.74 -102.79
N GLN A 30 -38.30 -17.61 -102.29
CA GLN A 30 -38.53 -17.75 -100.86
C GLN A 30 -37.32 -18.36 -100.15
N LEU A 31 -36.66 -19.34 -100.77
CA LEU A 31 -35.47 -19.98 -100.22
C LEU A 31 -34.29 -19.01 -100.15
N GLU A 32 -34.07 -18.23 -101.20
CA GLU A 32 -33.04 -17.19 -101.26
C GLU A 32 -33.28 -16.07 -100.24
N TYR A 33 -34.53 -15.62 -100.13
CA TYR A 33 -34.92 -14.63 -99.13
C TYR A 33 -34.64 -15.12 -97.71
N LEU A 34 -35.10 -16.33 -97.35
CA LEU A 34 -34.89 -16.90 -96.02
C LEU A 34 -33.41 -17.13 -95.71
N SER A 35 -32.64 -17.59 -96.70
CA SER A 35 -31.19 -17.80 -96.57
C SER A 35 -30.48 -16.46 -96.34
N THR A 36 -30.86 -15.43 -97.09
CA THR A 36 -30.33 -14.06 -96.93
C THR A 36 -30.66 -13.50 -95.54
N VAL A 37 -31.91 -13.63 -95.09
CA VAL A 37 -32.33 -13.19 -93.75
C VAL A 37 -31.53 -13.90 -92.66
N LYS A 38 -31.29 -15.21 -92.79
CA LYS A 38 -30.45 -15.99 -91.85
C LYS A 38 -29.02 -15.43 -91.78
N ILE A 39 -28.38 -15.18 -92.92
CA ILE A 39 -27.02 -14.62 -92.99
C ILE A 39 -26.99 -13.23 -92.34
N GLN A 40 -27.94 -12.37 -92.68
CA GLN A 40 -28.04 -11.02 -92.10
C GLN A 40 -28.27 -11.05 -90.59
N ALA A 41 -29.19 -11.90 -90.11
CA ALA A 41 -29.47 -12.05 -88.69
C ALA A 41 -28.25 -12.58 -87.93
N TRP A 42 -27.56 -13.59 -88.48
CA TRP A 42 -26.32 -14.12 -87.92
C TRP A 42 -25.24 -13.04 -87.82
N TYR A 43 -24.99 -12.29 -88.91
CA TYR A 43 -23.98 -11.23 -88.94
C TYR A 43 -24.29 -10.10 -87.95
N ARG A 44 -25.55 -9.65 -87.88
CA ARG A 44 -25.98 -8.64 -86.88
C ARG A 44 -25.76 -9.15 -85.46
N GLY A 45 -26.11 -10.41 -85.19
CA GLY A 45 -25.85 -11.06 -83.91
C GLY A 45 -24.36 -11.13 -83.56
N GLU A 46 -23.51 -11.48 -84.54
CA GLU A 46 -22.07 -11.55 -84.36
C GLU A 46 -21.45 -10.20 -84.02
N LYS A 47 -21.84 -9.15 -84.75
CA LYS A 47 -21.41 -7.78 -84.47
C LYS A 47 -21.79 -7.35 -83.06
N THR A 48 -23.02 -7.63 -82.62
CA THR A 48 -23.49 -7.31 -81.27
C THR A 48 -22.70 -8.07 -80.21
N ARG A 49 -22.49 -9.39 -80.38
CA ARG A 49 -21.70 -10.19 -79.42
C ARG A 49 -20.25 -9.73 -79.33
N ALA A 50 -19.63 -9.41 -80.47
CA ALA A 50 -18.28 -8.86 -80.51
C ALA A 50 -18.19 -7.53 -79.74
N TYR A 51 -19.18 -6.65 -79.92
CA TYR A 51 -19.24 -5.38 -79.19
C TYR A 51 -19.45 -5.59 -77.68
N MET A 52 -20.37 -6.47 -77.27
CA MET A 52 -20.55 -6.82 -75.85
C MET A 52 -19.28 -7.41 -75.23
N SER A 53 -18.57 -8.28 -75.96
CA SER A 53 -17.29 -8.83 -75.52
C SER A 53 -16.23 -7.73 -75.32
N HIS A 54 -16.17 -6.76 -76.23
CA HIS A 54 -15.31 -5.59 -76.09
C HIS A 54 -15.65 -4.76 -74.84
N LEU A 55 -16.93 -4.43 -74.64
CA LEU A 55 -17.38 -3.68 -73.44
C LEU A 55 -17.05 -4.43 -72.14
N ASN A 56 -17.28 -5.75 -72.11
CA ASN A 56 -16.93 -6.57 -70.96
C ASN A 56 -15.42 -6.57 -70.68
N LYS A 57 -14.57 -6.63 -71.71
CA LYS A 57 -13.11 -6.51 -71.55
C LYS A 57 -12.74 -5.14 -70.95
N CYS A 58 -13.31 -4.05 -71.45
CA CYS A 58 -13.09 -2.71 -70.90
C CYS A 58 -13.51 -2.62 -69.43
N ALA A 59 -14.69 -3.14 -69.09
CA ALA A 59 -15.19 -3.18 -67.71
C ALA A 59 -14.26 -3.99 -66.79
N LEU A 60 -13.81 -5.17 -67.24
CA LEU A 60 -12.88 -6.01 -66.48
C LEU A 60 -11.55 -5.30 -66.21
N ILE A 61 -11.02 -4.56 -67.19
CA ILE A 61 -9.78 -3.77 -67.00
C ILE A 61 -9.99 -2.75 -65.89
N ILE A 62 -11.05 -1.94 -65.97
CA ILE A 62 -11.35 -0.91 -64.96
C ILE A 62 -11.49 -1.56 -63.58
N GLN A 63 -12.30 -2.61 -63.47
CA GLN A 63 -12.54 -3.28 -62.20
C GLN A 63 -11.27 -3.93 -61.63
N ARG A 64 -10.42 -4.54 -62.47
CA ARG A 64 -9.14 -5.12 -62.05
C ARG A 64 -8.23 -4.05 -61.45
N HIS A 65 -8.10 -2.91 -62.12
CA HIS A 65 -7.29 -1.80 -61.63
C HIS A 65 -7.83 -1.23 -60.32
N TRP A 66 -9.15 -1.08 -60.20
CA TRP A 66 -9.81 -0.60 -58.99
C TRP A 66 -9.64 -1.55 -57.80
N ARG A 67 -9.91 -2.86 -57.97
CA ARG A 67 -9.67 -3.86 -56.92
C ARG A 67 -8.21 -3.88 -56.48
N GLY A 68 -7.28 -3.77 -57.43
CA GLY A 68 -5.86 -3.66 -57.12
C GLY A 68 -5.51 -2.39 -56.35
N TYR A 69 -6.13 -1.25 -56.68
CA TYR A 69 -5.92 0.02 -55.96
C TYR A 69 -6.38 -0.10 -54.50
N LEU A 70 -7.59 -0.62 -54.26
CA LEU A 70 -8.13 -0.86 -52.91
C LEU A 70 -7.23 -1.80 -52.11
N GLY A 71 -6.81 -2.92 -52.71
CA GLY A 71 -5.92 -3.88 -52.07
C GLY A 71 -4.59 -3.25 -51.67
N ARG A 72 -3.96 -2.45 -52.55
CA ARG A 72 -2.73 -1.72 -52.22
C ARG A 72 -2.94 -0.69 -51.11
N GLY A 73 -4.09 -0.02 -51.07
CA GLY A 73 -4.45 0.90 -49.99
C GLY A 73 -4.50 0.19 -48.63
N LEU A 74 -5.21 -0.94 -48.56
CA LEU A 74 -5.32 -1.75 -47.35
C LEU A 74 -3.95 -2.28 -46.90
N THR A 75 -3.17 -2.86 -47.81
CA THR A 75 -1.83 -3.39 -47.50
C THR A 75 -0.91 -2.32 -46.94
N ARG A 76 -0.93 -1.09 -47.48
CA ARG A 76 -0.12 0.02 -46.94
C ARG A 76 -0.49 0.35 -45.50
N ILE A 77 -1.78 0.35 -45.16
CA ILE A 77 -2.26 0.58 -43.79
C ILE A 77 -1.78 -0.54 -42.86
N LEU A 78 -1.96 -1.81 -43.26
CA LEU A 78 -1.53 -2.96 -42.48
C LEU A 78 -0.02 -2.98 -42.23
N VAL A 79 0.78 -2.70 -43.26
CA VAL A 79 2.26 -2.61 -43.15
C VAL A 79 2.67 -1.45 -42.25
N LYS A 80 2.01 -0.29 -42.36
CA LYS A 80 2.29 0.86 -41.47
C LYS A 80 2.02 0.49 -40.01
N ASN A 81 0.89 -0.16 -39.73
CA ASN A 81 0.51 -0.60 -38.39
C ASN A 81 1.47 -1.67 -37.86
N SER A 82 1.84 -2.67 -38.66
CA SER A 82 2.78 -3.71 -38.23
C SER A 82 4.15 -3.13 -37.90
N VAL A 83 4.67 -2.22 -38.74
CA VAL A 83 5.94 -1.52 -38.49
C VAL A 83 5.86 -0.66 -37.23
N MET A 84 4.75 0.02 -36.99
CA MET A 84 4.54 0.81 -35.77
C MET A 84 4.57 -0.08 -34.51
N ILE A 85 3.84 -1.21 -34.54
CA ILE A 85 3.84 -2.18 -33.43
C ILE A 85 5.25 -2.73 -33.19
N MET A 86 5.97 -3.11 -34.24
CA MET A 86 7.36 -3.59 -34.13
C MET A 86 8.27 -2.54 -33.49
N LYS A 87 8.17 -1.28 -33.90
CA LYS A 87 8.94 -0.17 -33.30
C LYS A 87 8.61 0.01 -31.82
N ILE A 88 7.33 0.06 -31.46
CA ILE A 88 6.89 0.19 -30.07
C ILE A 88 7.45 -0.95 -29.23
N ASN A 89 7.33 -2.19 -29.70
CA ASN A 89 7.84 -3.37 -28.99
C ASN A 89 9.37 -3.31 -28.81
N PHE A 90 10.10 -2.88 -29.84
CA PHE A 90 11.54 -2.69 -29.76
C PHE A 90 11.92 -1.67 -28.68
N TYR A 91 11.32 -0.48 -28.71
CA TYR A 91 11.64 0.57 -27.74
C TYR A 91 11.19 0.22 -26.33
N ASN A 92 10.03 -0.43 -26.16
CA ASN A 92 9.58 -0.94 -24.87
C ASN A 92 10.60 -1.94 -24.30
N LYS A 93 11.10 -2.87 -25.12
CA LYS A 93 12.16 -3.81 -24.69
C LYS A 93 13.45 -3.08 -24.31
N LYS A 94 13.83 -2.00 -25.00
CA LYS A 94 15.00 -1.19 -24.61
C LYS A 94 14.77 -0.41 -23.31
N ALA A 95 13.56 0.13 -23.14
CA ALA A 95 13.16 0.84 -21.94
C ALA A 95 13.22 -0.07 -20.70
N THR A 96 12.82 -1.35 -20.80
CA THR A 96 12.91 -2.26 -19.64
C THR A 96 14.35 -2.47 -19.16
N TYR A 97 15.35 -2.53 -20.06
CA TYR A 97 16.75 -2.61 -19.66
C TYR A 97 17.21 -1.35 -18.93
N ILE A 98 16.90 -0.17 -19.47
CA ILE A 98 17.24 1.11 -18.85
C ILE A 98 16.61 1.22 -17.47
N GLN A 99 15.30 0.92 -17.38
CA GLN A 99 14.57 0.97 -16.13
C GLN A 99 15.09 -0.05 -15.11
N LYS A 100 15.43 -1.28 -15.52
CA LYS A 100 16.03 -2.30 -14.65
C LYS A 100 17.35 -1.80 -14.06
N MET A 101 18.22 -1.25 -14.90
CA MET A 101 19.51 -0.70 -14.46
C MET A 101 19.34 0.46 -13.50
N TRP A 102 18.43 1.40 -13.82
CA TRP A 102 18.14 2.54 -12.98
C TRP A 102 17.56 2.12 -11.63
N ARG A 103 16.58 1.21 -11.60
CA ARG A 103 15.98 0.71 -10.34
C ARG A 103 17.05 0.06 -9.46
N GLY A 104 17.93 -0.74 -10.06
CA GLY A 104 19.06 -1.33 -9.34
C GLY A 104 20.02 -0.28 -8.76
N TYR A 105 20.39 0.73 -9.56
CA TYR A 105 21.22 1.84 -9.09
C TYR A 105 20.57 2.62 -7.94
N TYR A 106 19.30 2.99 -8.10
CA TYR A 106 18.55 3.76 -7.12
C TYR A 106 18.49 3.05 -5.77
N VAL A 107 18.15 1.77 -5.75
CA VAL A 107 18.10 0.98 -4.52
C VAL A 107 19.46 0.92 -3.84
N ARG A 108 20.53 0.61 -4.58
CA ARG A 108 21.88 0.50 -4.00
C ARG A 108 22.43 1.82 -3.47
N LYS A 109 22.02 2.95 -4.06
CA LYS A 109 22.51 4.28 -3.67
C LYS A 109 21.69 4.93 -2.56
N TYR A 110 20.36 4.88 -2.65
CA TYR A 110 19.48 5.69 -1.81
C TYR A 110 18.63 4.91 -0.82
N VAL A 111 18.40 3.60 -1.04
CA VAL A 111 17.52 2.81 -0.17
C VAL A 111 18.31 1.89 0.74
N PHE A 112 19.18 1.05 0.17
CA PHE A 112 19.87 0.00 0.90
C PHE A 112 21.29 -0.20 0.39
N ASN A 113 22.27 0.12 1.24
CA ASN A 113 23.67 -0.14 1.00
C ASN A 113 24.11 -1.37 1.80
N TYR A 114 24.26 -2.51 1.11
CA TYR A 114 24.66 -3.79 1.69
C TYR A 114 25.95 -3.70 2.51
N TYR A 115 26.99 -3.03 2.00
CA TYR A 115 28.29 -2.95 2.68
C TYR A 115 28.19 -2.14 3.97
N SER A 116 27.42 -1.04 3.97
CA SER A 116 27.19 -0.26 5.19
C SER A 116 26.43 -1.07 6.25
N ARG A 117 25.40 -1.83 5.85
CA ARG A 117 24.62 -2.70 6.73
C ARG A 117 25.49 -3.82 7.30
N LYS A 118 26.32 -4.45 6.46
CA LYS A 118 27.24 -5.51 6.86
C LYS A 118 28.21 -5.01 7.93
N ARG A 119 28.89 -3.88 7.68
CA ARG A 119 29.81 -3.26 8.64
C ARG A 119 29.12 -2.91 9.96
N TYR A 120 27.88 -2.39 9.90
CA TYR A 120 27.11 -2.11 11.10
C TYR A 120 26.82 -3.37 11.93
N LEU A 121 26.41 -4.46 11.28
CA LEU A 121 26.12 -5.73 11.96
C LEU A 121 27.39 -6.36 12.56
N GLU A 122 28.52 -6.31 11.85
CA GLU A 122 29.82 -6.77 12.36
C GLU A 122 30.22 -5.97 13.61
N ALA A 123 30.10 -4.64 13.58
CA ALA A 123 30.36 -3.80 14.74
C ALA A 123 29.40 -4.09 15.91
N LEU A 124 28.13 -4.38 15.61
CA LEU A 124 27.13 -4.78 16.60
C LEU A 124 27.49 -6.11 17.27
N GLN A 125 27.99 -7.06 16.49
CA GLN A 125 28.43 -8.36 17.00
C GLN A 125 29.60 -8.20 17.97
N ILE A 126 30.60 -7.38 17.62
CA ILE A 126 31.73 -7.08 18.51
C ILE A 126 31.25 -6.40 19.80
N LYS A 127 30.34 -5.42 19.71
CA LYS A 127 29.77 -4.77 20.91
C LYS A 127 28.98 -5.74 21.79
N ASN A 128 28.20 -6.63 21.19
CA ASN A 128 27.45 -7.63 21.94
C ASN A 128 28.40 -8.58 22.67
N GLU A 129 29.54 -8.94 22.07
CA GLU A 129 30.55 -9.78 22.71
C GLU A 129 31.16 -9.08 23.92
N ILE A 130 31.54 -7.79 23.77
CA ILE A 130 32.07 -6.97 24.87
C ILE A 130 31.06 -6.87 26.02
N VAL A 131 29.78 -6.59 25.71
CA VAL A 131 28.74 -6.49 26.75
C VAL A 131 28.52 -7.84 27.44
N ARG A 132 28.62 -8.97 26.72
CA ARG A 132 28.54 -10.29 27.35
C ARG A 132 29.70 -10.53 28.31
N SER A 133 30.94 -10.25 27.90
CA SER A 133 32.09 -10.41 28.79
C SER A 133 31.99 -9.50 30.01
N GLU A 134 31.55 -8.24 29.86
CA GLU A 134 31.34 -7.32 30.98
C GLU A 134 30.25 -7.83 31.95
N LEU A 135 29.17 -8.42 31.42
CA LEU A 135 28.11 -9.01 32.24
C LEU A 135 28.58 -10.28 32.98
N GLU A 136 29.42 -11.09 32.35
CA GLU A 136 30.03 -12.26 32.97
C GLU A 136 30.97 -11.84 34.12
N GLU A 137 31.87 -10.89 33.87
CA GLU A 137 32.76 -10.34 34.91
C GLU A 137 31.96 -9.73 36.07
N TYR A 138 30.88 -9.00 35.76
CA TYR A 138 30.01 -8.43 36.78
C TYR A 138 29.29 -9.51 37.59
N ALA A 139 28.81 -10.57 36.95
CA ALA A 139 28.16 -11.70 37.61
C ALA A 139 29.15 -12.43 38.55
N GLU A 140 30.38 -12.65 38.11
CA GLU A 140 31.45 -13.22 38.93
C GLU A 140 31.77 -12.33 40.14
N MET A 141 31.90 -11.02 39.93
CA MET A 141 32.15 -10.06 41.00
C MET A 141 31.00 -10.06 42.03
N GLN A 142 29.75 -10.12 41.56
CA GLN A 142 28.57 -10.21 42.43
C GLN A 142 28.52 -11.54 43.20
N GLU A 143 28.87 -12.66 42.59
CA GLU A 143 28.97 -13.96 43.27
C GLU A 143 30.06 -13.94 44.33
N GLN A 144 31.24 -13.40 44.02
CA GLN A 144 32.33 -13.24 45.00
C GLN A 144 31.92 -12.33 46.16
N GLU A 145 31.23 -11.22 45.89
CA GLU A 145 30.74 -10.31 46.92
C GLU A 145 29.69 -11.00 47.80
N ARG A 146 28.74 -11.74 47.20
CA ARG A 146 27.76 -12.55 47.93
C ARG A 146 28.44 -13.62 48.79
N ARG A 147 29.44 -14.31 48.26
CA ARG A 147 30.21 -15.32 49.00
C ARG A 147 30.94 -14.69 50.19
N ARG A 148 31.63 -13.55 49.99
CA ARG A 148 32.29 -12.80 51.07
C ARG A 148 31.29 -12.31 52.13
N LYS A 149 30.11 -11.83 51.72
CA LYS A 149 29.04 -11.43 52.65
C LYS A 149 28.51 -12.63 53.42
N ALA A 150 28.26 -13.76 52.76
CA ALA A 150 27.82 -15.00 53.40
C ALA A 150 28.86 -15.53 54.39
N GLU A 151 30.15 -15.54 54.02
CA GLU A 151 31.26 -15.90 54.90
C GLU A 151 31.36 -14.98 56.13
N LYS A 152 31.17 -13.66 55.95
CA LYS A 152 31.11 -12.69 57.05
C LYS A 152 29.93 -12.94 57.97
N VAL A 153 28.72 -13.09 57.43
CA VAL A 153 27.51 -13.39 58.20
C VAL A 153 27.64 -14.70 58.95
N GLU A 154 28.21 -15.74 58.33
CA GLU A 154 28.44 -17.03 58.99
C GLU A 154 29.51 -16.92 60.09
N LYS A 155 30.57 -16.12 59.87
CA LYS A 155 31.57 -15.82 60.90
C LYS A 155 30.95 -15.07 62.08
N GLU A 156 30.17 -14.02 61.81
CA GLU A 156 29.45 -13.26 62.83
C GLU A 156 28.45 -14.14 63.59
N ARG A 157 27.72 -15.01 62.90
CA ARG A 157 26.79 -15.97 63.52
C ARG A 157 27.52 -16.94 64.43
N ARG A 158 28.66 -17.50 63.99
CA ARG A 158 29.52 -18.35 64.81
C ARG A 158 30.06 -17.61 66.02
N GLU A 159 30.48 -16.36 65.84
CA GLU A 159 30.96 -15.51 66.93
C GLU A 159 29.85 -15.23 67.95
N VAL A 160 28.65 -14.81 67.52
CA VAL A 160 27.51 -14.57 68.41
C VAL A 160 27.11 -15.84 69.16
N LEU A 161 27.08 -16.99 68.48
CA LEU A 161 26.81 -18.28 69.11
C LEU A 161 27.88 -18.61 70.18
N ALA A 162 29.15 -18.38 69.88
CA ALA A 162 30.24 -18.54 70.83
C ALA A 162 30.10 -17.59 72.03
N ARG A 163 29.76 -16.31 71.81
CA ARG A 163 29.54 -15.36 72.93
C ARG A 163 28.36 -15.75 73.81
N ARG A 164 27.27 -16.26 73.22
CA ARG A 164 26.10 -16.75 73.95
C ARG A 164 26.44 -17.97 74.79
N ASN A 165 27.25 -18.86 74.23
CA ASN A 165 27.66 -20.10 74.85
C ASN A 165 29.02 -19.97 75.57
N HIS A 166 29.51 -18.75 75.83
CA HIS A 166 30.85 -18.50 76.38
C HIS A 166 31.07 -19.19 77.73
N TYR A 167 30.01 -19.42 78.50
CA TYR A 167 30.06 -20.13 79.78
C TYR A 167 30.48 -21.61 79.66
N LEU A 168 30.54 -22.18 78.45
CA LEU A 168 30.98 -23.56 78.21
C LEU A 168 32.50 -23.69 77.99
N ILE A 169 33.24 -22.58 78.10
CA ILE A 169 34.69 -22.53 77.94
C ILE A 169 35.41 -23.30 79.07
N SER A 170 36.57 -23.87 78.78
CA SER A 170 37.44 -24.48 79.79
C SER A 170 37.93 -23.46 80.81
N THR A 171 37.94 -23.89 82.07
CA THR A 171 38.56 -23.16 83.18
C THR A 171 39.85 -23.87 83.58
N GLU A 172 40.70 -23.22 84.40
CA GLU A 172 41.95 -23.84 84.86
C GLU A 172 41.73 -25.13 85.66
N VAL A 173 40.57 -25.27 86.31
CA VAL A 173 40.24 -26.39 87.19
C VAL A 173 39.38 -27.44 86.49
N ILE A 174 38.51 -27.05 85.54
CA ILE A 174 37.57 -27.94 84.86
C ILE A 174 37.60 -27.71 83.34
N PRO A 175 37.85 -28.75 82.52
CA PRO A 175 37.79 -28.64 81.06
C PRO A 175 36.36 -28.39 80.59
N GLY A 176 36.19 -27.49 79.62
CA GLY A 176 34.91 -27.13 79.03
C GLY A 176 34.37 -28.23 78.12
N VAL A 177 33.09 -28.15 77.74
CA VAL A 177 32.41 -29.20 76.95
C VAL A 177 33.12 -29.47 75.61
N PHE A 178 33.79 -28.46 75.06
CA PHE A 178 34.50 -28.54 73.78
C PHE A 178 36.00 -28.86 73.90
N ASN A 179 36.49 -29.13 75.11
CA ASN A 179 37.87 -29.54 75.40
C ASN A 179 37.86 -30.93 76.07
N SER A 180 37.54 -31.96 75.29
CA SER A 180 37.44 -33.33 75.78
C SER A 180 38.82 -33.91 76.14
N PRO A 181 38.96 -34.59 77.29
CA PRO A 181 40.23 -35.22 77.70
C PRO A 181 40.66 -36.38 76.79
N PHE A 182 39.78 -36.84 75.90
CA PHE A 182 40.07 -37.90 74.92
C PHE A 182 40.62 -37.36 73.61
N LEU A 183 40.63 -36.03 73.41
CA LEU A 183 41.22 -35.39 72.24
C LEU A 183 42.59 -34.80 72.58
N PRO A 184 43.59 -34.93 71.69
CA PRO A 184 44.93 -34.40 71.94
C PRO A 184 44.99 -32.86 71.93
N TYR A 185 43.98 -32.20 71.37
CA TYR A 185 43.86 -30.75 71.34
C TYR A 185 42.38 -30.32 71.45
N PRO A 186 42.11 -29.09 71.94
CA PRO A 186 40.76 -28.55 71.99
C PRO A 186 40.11 -28.43 70.60
N THR A 187 38.79 -28.53 70.53
CA THR A 187 38.04 -28.42 69.26
C THR A 187 38.07 -26.96 68.75
N ASP A 188 37.92 -26.72 67.44
CA ASP A 188 37.87 -25.38 66.83
C ASP A 188 36.89 -24.42 67.52
N THR A 189 35.79 -24.95 68.05
CA THR A 189 34.80 -24.21 68.83
C THR A 189 35.36 -23.70 70.16
N GLU A 190 36.21 -24.45 70.84
CA GLU A 190 36.89 -24.05 72.07
C GLU A 190 37.89 -22.92 71.81
N TYR A 191 38.66 -23.00 70.72
CA TYR A 191 39.55 -21.91 70.31
C TYR A 191 38.77 -20.63 70.00
N LEU A 192 37.61 -20.76 69.32
CA LEU A 192 36.73 -19.63 69.08
C LEU A 192 36.18 -19.06 70.40
N LEU A 193 35.73 -19.89 71.34
CA LEU A 193 35.24 -19.44 72.65
C LEU A 193 36.29 -18.64 73.42
N ARG A 194 37.57 -19.08 73.42
CA ARG A 194 38.70 -18.37 74.05
C ARG A 194 38.98 -16.99 73.43
N SER A 195 38.69 -16.82 72.15
CA SER A 195 38.99 -15.59 71.41
C SER A 195 37.96 -14.46 71.60
N VAL A 196 36.79 -14.76 72.16
CA VAL A 196 35.66 -13.82 72.21
C VAL A 196 35.24 -13.54 73.66
N LYS A 197 34.73 -12.33 73.93
CA LYS A 197 34.21 -11.94 75.26
C LYS A 197 32.73 -12.34 75.44
N PRO A 198 32.27 -12.67 76.66
CA PRO A 198 30.87 -13.03 76.92
C PRO A 198 29.92 -11.87 76.61
N LEU A 199 28.71 -12.19 76.13
CA LEU A 199 27.65 -11.19 75.92
C LEU A 199 27.22 -10.60 77.28
N LEU A 200 27.39 -9.29 77.45
CA LEU A 200 26.85 -8.56 78.59
C LEU A 200 25.35 -8.31 78.37
N HIS A 201 24.53 -8.62 79.38
CA HIS A 201 23.10 -8.35 79.33
C HIS A 201 22.82 -6.88 79.65
N GLU A 202 22.57 -6.06 78.64
CA GLU A 202 22.12 -4.67 78.85
C GLU A 202 20.68 -4.64 79.37
N LYS A 203 20.47 -4.03 80.55
CA LYS A 203 19.13 -3.68 81.02
C LYS A 203 18.55 -2.62 80.09
N LYS A 204 17.56 -2.99 79.27
CA LYS A 204 16.82 -2.06 78.41
C LYS A 204 16.24 -0.91 79.25
N LYS A 205 16.69 0.32 79.00
CA LYS A 205 15.93 1.53 79.37
C LYS A 205 14.72 1.63 78.45
N LYS A 206 13.52 1.84 79.00
CA LYS A 206 12.30 2.12 78.24
C LYS A 206 12.52 3.38 77.40
N THR A 207 12.45 3.26 76.08
CA THR A 207 12.39 4.40 75.16
C THR A 207 10.94 4.57 74.71
N ASP A 208 10.40 5.77 74.90
CA ASP A 208 9.11 6.16 74.34
C ASP A 208 9.19 6.12 72.82
N LYS A 209 8.21 5.50 72.17
CA LYS A 209 8.16 5.43 70.71
C LYS A 209 7.77 6.81 70.14
N PRO A 210 8.49 7.34 69.14
CA PRO A 210 8.06 8.53 68.42
C PRO A 210 6.91 8.21 67.46
N PHE A 211 6.00 9.16 67.34
CA PHE A 211 4.82 9.18 66.47
C PHE A 211 5.19 9.03 64.97
N ASP A 212 4.49 8.14 64.27
CA ASP A 212 4.66 7.83 62.84
C ASP A 212 3.62 8.61 61.98
N PRO A 213 4.05 9.52 61.07
CA PRO A 213 3.14 10.37 60.30
C PRO A 213 2.84 9.81 58.89
N THR A 214 2.61 8.50 58.73
CA THR A 214 2.36 7.90 57.41
C THR A 214 0.89 7.55 57.16
N CYS A 215 0.08 8.57 56.88
CA CYS A 215 -1.33 8.44 56.45
C CYS A 215 -1.51 8.06 54.96
N ARG A 216 -0.54 7.37 54.32
CA ARG A 216 -0.51 7.20 52.86
C ARG A 216 -1.13 5.91 52.31
N SER A 217 -1.68 5.02 53.14
CA SER A 217 -2.16 3.71 52.66
C SER A 217 -3.49 3.26 53.28
N TYR A 218 -4.52 4.10 53.19
CA TYR A 218 -5.89 3.69 53.51
C TYR A 218 -6.73 3.56 52.23
N ASP A 219 -6.79 2.37 51.66
CA ASP A 219 -7.84 2.00 50.71
C ASP A 219 -9.08 1.52 51.48
N LEU A 220 -10.03 2.43 51.71
CA LEU A 220 -11.31 2.10 52.33
C LEU A 220 -12.28 1.52 51.28
N PRO A 221 -13.00 0.42 51.58
CA PRO A 221 -13.99 -0.15 50.68
C PRO A 221 -15.17 0.82 50.50
N LYS A 222 -15.44 1.23 49.26
CA LYS A 222 -16.55 2.13 48.93
C LYS A 222 -17.89 1.35 48.96
N PRO A 223 -18.88 1.76 49.78
CA PRO A 223 -20.19 1.13 49.80
C PRO A 223 -20.96 1.40 48.49
N LYS A 224 -21.60 0.35 47.94
CA LYS A 224 -22.25 0.38 46.60
C LYS A 224 -23.64 1.03 46.57
N LEU A 225 -24.31 1.20 47.71
CA LEU A 225 -25.67 1.76 47.79
C LEU A 225 -25.75 2.79 48.92
N LEU A 226 -26.33 3.96 48.62
CA LEU A 226 -26.50 5.03 49.59
C LEU A 226 -27.80 4.81 50.39
N PRO A 227 -27.81 5.11 51.70
CA PRO A 227 -29.01 4.92 52.53
C PRO A 227 -30.20 5.75 52.00
N PRO A 228 -31.46 5.29 52.22
CA PRO A 228 -32.65 6.05 51.85
C PRO A 228 -32.73 7.38 52.61
N LEU A 229 -33.23 8.42 51.94
CA LEU A 229 -33.38 9.74 52.52
C LEU A 229 -34.55 9.79 53.53
N PRO A 230 -34.42 10.57 54.62
CA PRO A 230 -35.50 10.81 55.57
C PRO A 230 -36.65 11.62 54.94
N THR A 231 -37.76 11.77 55.68
CA THR A 231 -38.95 12.50 55.23
C THR A 231 -38.66 13.95 54.84
N LYS A 232 -39.49 14.50 53.94
CA LYS A 232 -39.28 15.82 53.35
C LYS A 232 -39.21 16.92 54.43
N PRO A 233 -38.12 17.70 54.51
CA PRO A 233 -38.05 18.83 55.43
C PRO A 233 -38.96 19.97 54.97
N GLN A 234 -39.41 20.80 55.92
CA GLN A 234 -40.33 21.90 55.65
C GLN A 234 -39.68 22.97 54.76
N GLY A 235 -40.26 23.20 53.57
CA GLY A 235 -39.80 24.19 52.59
C GLY A 235 -40.09 23.75 51.15
N PRO A 236 -39.72 24.55 50.13
CA PRO A 236 -39.89 24.22 48.71
C PRO A 236 -38.82 23.23 48.22
N PHE A 237 -38.53 22.19 49.00
CA PHE A 237 -37.58 21.14 48.64
C PHE A 237 -38.26 20.08 47.75
N ARG A 238 -37.47 19.43 46.89
CA ARG A 238 -37.95 18.32 46.05
C ARG A 238 -38.35 17.12 46.91
N GLU A 239 -39.26 16.28 46.41
CA GLU A 239 -39.65 15.08 47.14
C GLU A 239 -38.44 14.17 47.39
N PRO A 240 -38.36 13.48 48.56
CA PRO A 240 -37.23 12.61 48.89
C PRO A 240 -36.95 11.55 47.83
N GLU A 241 -38.01 11.06 47.16
CA GLU A 241 -37.91 10.10 46.04
C GLU A 241 -37.19 10.71 44.82
N ASP A 242 -37.52 11.94 44.44
CA ASP A 242 -36.87 12.64 43.32
C ASP A 242 -35.39 12.91 43.60
N VAL A 243 -35.07 13.29 44.84
CA VAL A 243 -33.69 13.52 45.28
C VAL A 243 -32.91 12.20 45.30
N GLN A 244 -33.54 11.10 45.72
CA GLN A 244 -32.94 9.77 45.68
C GLN A 244 -32.68 9.31 44.24
N ASN A 245 -33.63 9.53 43.33
CA ASN A 245 -33.44 9.28 41.89
C ASN A 245 -32.31 10.14 41.29
N GLN A 246 -32.16 11.38 41.75
CA GLN A 246 -31.05 12.25 41.36
C GLN A 246 -29.70 11.75 41.89
N ARG A 247 -29.65 11.20 43.12
CA ARG A 247 -28.43 10.58 43.69
C ARG A 247 -28.01 9.33 42.93
N TYR A 248 -28.98 8.56 42.43
CA TYR A 248 -28.73 7.37 41.63
C TYR A 248 -28.63 7.64 40.12
N LYS A 249 -28.77 8.89 39.68
CA LYS A 249 -28.63 9.23 38.27
C LYS A 249 -27.22 8.84 37.81
N PRO A 250 -27.07 7.91 36.85
CA PRO A 250 -25.76 7.50 36.39
C PRO A 250 -25.03 8.71 35.83
N PHE A 251 -23.74 8.79 36.13
CA PHE A 251 -22.90 9.86 35.59
C PHE A 251 -22.99 9.82 34.07
N GLN A 252 -23.51 10.90 33.48
CA GLN A 252 -23.51 11.12 32.04
C GLN A 252 -22.23 11.88 31.72
N PRO A 253 -21.14 11.20 31.31
CA PRO A 253 -19.93 11.89 30.92
C PRO A 253 -20.25 12.93 29.85
N SER A 254 -19.63 14.10 29.95
CA SER A 254 -19.69 15.09 28.87
C SER A 254 -19.24 14.42 27.56
N LEU A 255 -19.73 14.91 26.42
CA LEU A 255 -19.39 14.35 25.11
C LEU A 255 -17.87 14.13 24.95
N ARG A 256 -17.05 15.04 25.46
CA ARG A 256 -15.57 14.96 25.47
C ARG A 256 -15.00 13.77 26.26
N VAL A 257 -15.69 13.33 27.30
CA VAL A 257 -15.28 12.18 28.14
C VAL A 257 -15.89 10.87 27.60
N ALA A 258 -17.05 10.95 26.96
CA ALA A 258 -17.74 9.80 26.37
C ALA A 258 -17.11 9.34 25.05
N THR A 259 -16.55 10.27 24.26
CA THR A 259 -15.89 9.95 22.98
C THR A 259 -14.44 9.53 23.20
N SER A 260 -14.01 8.43 22.57
CA SER A 260 -12.60 8.03 22.54
C SER A 260 -11.75 9.11 21.86
N PHE A 261 -10.47 9.20 22.24
CA PHE A 261 -9.52 10.11 21.59
C PHE A 261 -9.43 9.86 20.07
N THR A 262 -9.62 8.61 19.65
CA THR A 262 -9.59 8.14 18.26
C THR A 262 -10.95 8.17 17.56
N SER A 263 -12.01 8.65 18.21
CA SER A 263 -13.39 8.59 17.69
C SER A 263 -13.52 9.21 16.29
N LEU A 264 -12.79 10.31 16.01
CA LEU A 264 -12.77 10.94 14.70
C LEU A 264 -12.07 10.07 13.64
N GLU A 265 -10.99 9.40 14.00
CA GLU A 265 -10.26 8.49 13.10
C GLU A 265 -11.10 7.24 12.80
N GLU A 266 -11.77 6.71 13.82
CA GLU A 266 -12.69 5.58 13.73
C GLU A 266 -13.89 5.93 12.84
N ALA A 267 -14.51 7.10 13.04
CA ALA A 267 -15.61 7.58 12.20
C ALA A 267 -15.18 7.76 10.73
N ARG A 268 -13.98 8.30 10.48
CA ARG A 268 -13.41 8.39 9.12
C ARG A 268 -13.17 7.03 8.50
N LYS A 269 -12.73 6.05 9.28
CA LYS A 269 -12.50 4.68 8.83
C LYS A 269 -13.83 3.99 8.51
N GLN A 270 -14.86 4.19 9.34
CA GLN A 270 -16.21 3.70 9.07
C GLN A 270 -16.78 4.30 7.78
N MET A 271 -16.72 5.62 7.60
CA MET A 271 -17.13 6.26 6.34
C MET A 271 -16.39 5.69 5.13
N LYS A 272 -15.08 5.49 5.21
CA LYS A 272 -14.31 4.85 4.12
C LYS A 272 -14.75 3.42 3.85
N ASN A 273 -15.08 2.66 4.88
CA ASN A 273 -15.58 1.29 4.72
C ASN A 273 -16.98 1.28 4.08
N GLU A 274 -17.85 2.22 4.46
CA GLU A 274 -19.18 2.38 3.87
C GLU A 274 -19.09 2.83 2.41
N GLU A 275 -18.23 3.81 2.11
CA GLU A 275 -17.90 4.23 0.74
C GLU A 275 -17.34 3.06 -0.08
N TRP A 276 -16.50 2.21 0.52
CA TRP A 276 -15.95 1.03 -0.14
C TRP A 276 -17.02 0.00 -0.48
N VAL A 277 -17.95 -0.28 0.44
CA VAL A 277 -19.07 -1.20 0.21
C VAL A 277 -20.04 -0.67 -0.85
N THR A 278 -20.23 0.65 -0.91
CA THR A 278 -21.15 1.30 -1.87
C THR A 278 -20.50 1.67 -3.20
N ARG A 279 -19.20 1.44 -3.36
CA ARG A 279 -18.46 1.77 -4.58
C ARG A 279 -18.78 0.77 -5.70
N LEU A 280 -19.45 1.25 -6.75
CA LEU A 280 -19.73 0.48 -7.97
C LEU A 280 -18.52 0.39 -8.93
N ASN A 281 -17.52 1.26 -8.78
CA ASN A 281 -16.36 1.33 -9.67
C ASN A 281 -15.10 1.78 -8.90
N ASP A 282 -14.01 1.03 -9.04
CA ASP A 282 -12.73 1.29 -8.38
C ASP A 282 -11.89 2.40 -9.03
N ASN A 283 -12.27 2.83 -10.23
CA ASN A 283 -11.57 3.90 -10.92
C ASN A 283 -11.82 5.24 -10.21
N VAL A 284 -10.73 5.90 -9.82
CA VAL A 284 -10.77 7.26 -9.30
C VAL A 284 -11.40 8.16 -10.37
N PHE A 285 -12.43 8.91 -10.01
CA PHE A 285 -13.04 9.88 -10.90
C PHE A 285 -12.02 10.98 -11.21
N GLU A 286 -11.37 10.88 -12.36
CA GLU A 286 -10.47 11.91 -12.80
C GLU A 286 -11.28 13.11 -13.29
N PRO A 287 -11.00 14.33 -12.81
CA PRO A 287 -11.66 15.52 -13.31
C PRO A 287 -11.39 15.64 -14.82
N PHE A 288 -12.42 16.01 -15.57
CA PHE A 288 -12.39 16.13 -17.03
C PHE A 288 -11.31 17.09 -17.54
N SER A 289 -10.85 18.01 -16.68
CA SER A 289 -9.77 18.95 -16.95
C SER A 289 -8.41 18.38 -16.54
N ARG A 290 -7.83 17.51 -17.36
CA ARG A 290 -6.40 17.20 -17.27
C ARG A 290 -5.60 18.42 -17.74
N ARG A 291 -5.16 19.28 -16.82
CA ARG A 291 -4.09 20.25 -17.13
C ARG A 291 -2.77 19.50 -17.14
N ASP A 292 -2.38 18.96 -18.29
CA ASP A 292 -1.07 18.33 -18.52
C ASP A 292 0.07 19.36 -18.64
N SER A 293 -0.28 20.64 -18.52
CA SER A 293 0.65 21.76 -18.51
C SER A 293 1.37 21.79 -17.17
N ARG A 294 2.70 21.60 -17.18
CA ARG A 294 3.52 22.05 -16.05
C ARG A 294 3.30 23.54 -15.88
N TYR A 295 3.00 23.96 -14.65
CA TYR A 295 2.93 25.38 -14.31
C TYR A 295 4.27 26.04 -14.65
N GLU A 296 4.26 26.97 -15.61
CA GLU A 296 5.41 27.81 -15.93
C GLU A 296 5.31 29.09 -15.11
N PRO A 297 6.26 29.35 -14.18
CA PRO A 297 6.26 30.57 -13.39
C PRO A 297 6.43 31.80 -14.29
N LEU A 298 5.68 32.86 -14.02
CA LEU A 298 5.87 34.16 -14.70
C LEU A 298 7.30 34.68 -14.48
N LEU A 299 7.83 35.42 -15.46
CA LEU A 299 9.19 35.99 -15.44
C LEU A 299 9.51 36.75 -14.14
N HIS A 300 8.51 37.37 -13.52
CA HIS A 300 8.63 38.17 -12.30
C HIS A 300 8.73 37.32 -11.02
N THR A 301 8.35 36.04 -11.09
CA THR A 301 8.46 35.05 -10.00
C THR A 301 9.71 34.17 -10.11
N ARG A 302 10.54 34.39 -11.15
CA ARG A 302 11.77 33.64 -11.40
C ARG A 302 12.95 34.34 -10.69
N SER A 303 13.11 34.11 -9.40
CA SER A 303 14.31 34.55 -8.67
C SER A 303 15.47 33.56 -8.87
N GLU A 304 16.72 34.02 -8.82
CA GLU A 304 17.91 33.13 -8.79
C GLU A 304 17.90 32.19 -7.58
N TYR A 305 17.22 32.58 -6.51
CA TYR A 305 17.12 31.82 -5.26
C TYR A 305 15.96 30.81 -5.24
N GLY A 306 15.13 30.75 -6.29
CA GLY A 306 13.96 29.88 -6.39
C GLY A 306 12.79 30.28 -5.46
N HIS A 307 11.65 29.60 -5.61
CA HIS A 307 10.53 29.72 -4.68
C HIS A 307 10.78 28.79 -3.49
N LEU A 308 10.76 29.34 -2.27
CA LEU A 308 10.76 28.51 -1.06
C LEU A 308 9.47 27.67 -1.05
N PRO A 309 9.55 26.33 -0.97
CA PRO A 309 8.35 25.50 -0.91
C PRO A 309 7.51 25.92 0.29
N TYR A 310 6.29 26.40 0.03
CA TYR A 310 5.36 26.77 1.08
C TYR A 310 5.11 25.54 1.97
N GLY A 311 5.35 25.69 3.27
CA GLY A 311 5.15 24.63 4.25
C GLY A 311 6.40 23.87 4.70
N PHE A 312 7.61 24.16 4.21
CA PHE A 312 8.83 23.57 4.78
C PHE A 312 9.83 24.58 5.34
N ARG A 313 10.20 24.29 6.60
CA ARG A 313 11.37 24.75 7.34
C ARG A 313 11.36 26.16 7.96
N TYR A 314 10.63 27.14 7.43
CA TYR A 314 10.76 28.54 7.92
C TYR A 314 9.51 29.19 8.53
N PHE A 315 8.32 28.58 8.43
CA PHE A 315 7.10 29.19 8.99
C PHE A 315 6.73 28.68 10.39
N ARG A 316 7.26 27.51 10.78
CA ARG A 316 7.26 26.99 12.15
C ARG A 316 8.57 26.24 12.35
N GLU A 317 9.50 26.82 13.10
CA GLU A 317 10.73 26.12 13.48
C GLU A 317 10.39 24.95 14.41
N GLU A 318 10.23 23.76 13.86
CA GLU A 318 10.28 22.54 14.65
C GLU A 318 11.75 22.16 14.82
N PHE A 319 12.39 22.62 15.90
CA PHE A 319 13.73 22.17 16.28
C PHE A 319 13.67 20.70 16.75
N PRO A 320 14.01 19.70 15.93
CA PRO A 320 13.89 18.30 16.32
C PRO A 320 14.91 17.97 17.41
N ASP A 321 16.05 18.66 17.38
CA ASP A 321 17.18 18.50 18.29
C ASP A 321 16.89 19.05 19.70
N ARG A 322 15.82 19.82 19.87
CA ARG A 322 15.35 20.32 21.19
C ARG A 322 14.23 19.47 21.80
N ARG A 323 13.81 18.38 21.14
CA ARG A 323 12.76 17.50 21.66
C ARG A 323 13.34 16.55 22.71
N VAL A 324 12.81 16.63 23.93
CA VAL A 324 13.17 15.73 25.05
C VAL A 324 12.74 14.28 24.77
N THR A 325 11.74 14.08 23.90
CA THR A 325 11.21 12.75 23.53
C THR A 325 11.01 12.62 22.02
N GLN A 326 11.22 11.41 21.47
CA GLN A 326 11.00 11.15 20.03
C GLN A 326 9.52 11.13 19.62
N GLN A 327 8.59 10.94 20.57
CA GLN A 327 7.16 11.06 20.30
C GLN A 327 6.75 12.54 20.27
N SER A 328 6.04 12.93 19.20
CA SER A 328 5.39 14.23 19.14
C SER A 328 4.31 14.33 20.21
N PHE A 329 4.15 15.52 20.79
CA PHE A 329 3.02 15.80 21.66
C PHE A 329 1.73 15.58 20.88
N LYS A 330 0.85 14.72 21.42
CA LYS A 330 -0.47 14.49 20.85
C LYS A 330 -1.38 15.63 21.28
N THR A 331 -1.91 16.38 20.32
CA THR A 331 -2.89 17.44 20.58
C THR A 331 -4.16 16.81 21.13
N LEU A 332 -4.62 17.25 22.32
CA LEU A 332 -5.85 16.75 22.95
C LEU A 332 -7.12 17.19 22.22
N VAL A 333 -7.00 18.11 21.27
CA VAL A 333 -8.10 18.64 20.46
C VAL A 333 -7.74 18.42 18.98
N PRO A 334 -8.62 17.79 18.18
CA PRO A 334 -8.39 17.69 16.74
C PRO A 334 -8.32 19.09 16.13
N SER A 335 -7.41 19.30 15.18
CA SER A 335 -7.38 20.55 14.42
C SER A 335 -8.72 20.72 13.71
N ILE A 336 -9.26 21.94 13.76
CA ILE A 336 -10.50 22.25 13.06
C ILE A 336 -10.15 22.36 11.57
N PRO A 337 -10.67 21.49 10.70
CA PRO A 337 -10.24 21.40 9.30
C PRO A 337 -10.41 22.71 8.52
N ILE A 338 -11.34 23.57 8.95
CA ILE A 338 -11.55 24.91 8.39
C ILE A 338 -10.32 25.80 8.59
N PHE A 339 -9.67 25.74 9.75
CA PHE A 339 -8.49 26.57 10.03
C PHE A 339 -7.23 26.05 9.32
N ASP A 340 -7.15 24.75 9.07
CA ASP A 340 -6.08 24.18 8.24
C ASP A 340 -6.27 24.54 6.74
N LYS A 341 -7.53 24.66 6.27
CA LYS A 341 -7.87 25.02 4.88
C LYS A 341 -7.85 26.53 4.57
N LEU A 342 -7.81 27.37 5.59
CA LEU A 342 -7.94 28.83 5.45
C LEU A 342 -6.76 29.46 4.68
N ASN A 343 -5.58 28.83 4.70
CA ASN A 343 -4.42 29.31 3.94
C ASN A 343 -4.29 28.69 2.54
N ASP A 344 -4.86 27.51 2.31
CA ASP A 344 -4.78 26.82 1.01
C ASP A 344 -5.76 27.41 -0.02
N THR A 345 -6.89 27.98 0.44
CA THR A 345 -7.94 28.52 -0.43
C THR A 345 -7.64 29.94 -0.93
N TYR A 346 -7.02 30.79 -0.13
CA TYR A 346 -6.64 32.16 -0.53
C TYR A 346 -5.46 32.19 -1.52
N SER A 347 -4.53 31.24 -1.43
CA SER A 347 -3.33 31.20 -2.28
C SER A 347 -3.59 30.70 -3.70
N GLN A 348 -4.74 30.06 -3.96
CA GLN A 348 -5.13 29.56 -5.29
C GLN A 348 -6.12 30.45 -6.03
N GLY A 349 -6.44 31.65 -5.51
CA GLY A 349 -7.29 32.62 -6.21
C GLY A 349 -8.70 32.13 -6.52
N GLN A 350 -9.23 31.17 -5.75
CA GLN A 350 -10.65 30.83 -5.79
C GLN A 350 -11.41 31.76 -4.87
N VAL A 351 -11.83 32.90 -5.42
CA VAL A 351 -13.01 33.61 -4.93
C VAL A 351 -14.22 32.89 -5.51
N PHE A 352 -15.25 32.72 -4.68
CA PHE A 352 -16.51 32.00 -4.91
C PHE A 352 -17.11 32.14 -6.31
#